data_AF-A0A7J7ZVH8-F1
#
_entry.id   AF-A0A7J7ZVH8-F1
#
_cell.length_a   1.000
_cell.length_b   1.000
_cell.length_c   1.000
_cell.angle_alpha   90.00
_cell.angle_beta   90.00
_cell.angle_gamma   90.00
#
_symmetry.space_group_name_H-M   'P 1'
#
loop_
_entity.id
_entity.type
_entity.pdbx_description
1 polymer ?
#
loop_
_entity_poly.entity_id
_entity_poly.type
_entity_poly.pdbx_seq_one_letter_code
_entity_poly.pdbx_strand_id
1 'polypeptide(L)'
;MAALYACTKCHQRFPFEALSQGQQLCKECRIAHPVVKCTYCRTEYQQESKTSTICKKCAQNVQLYGTPKPCQYCNIIAAFIGNKCQRCTNSEKKYGPPYSCEQCKQQCAFDRKDDRKKVDGKLLCWLCTLSYKRVLQKTKEQRKHLTSSSRASHQEKEQYSRLSSGSHYNR
;
A
#
# COMPACT_ATOMS: atom_id res chain seq x y z
N MET A 1 -19.40 -1.31 -28.40
CA MET A 1 -17.96 -0.93 -28.34
C MET A 1 -17.58 -0.79 -26.88
N ALA A 2 -16.51 -1.45 -26.42
CA ALA A 2 -16.01 -1.26 -25.06
C ALA A 2 -15.28 0.09 -24.93
N ALA A 3 -15.50 0.82 -23.83
CA ALA A 3 -14.80 2.08 -23.58
C ALA A 3 -13.32 1.81 -23.28
N LEU A 4 -12.42 2.53 -23.95
CA LEU A 4 -10.98 2.46 -23.73
C LEU A 4 -10.48 3.70 -22.98
N TYR A 5 -9.52 3.49 -22.09
CA TYR A 5 -8.95 4.51 -21.21
C TYR A 5 -7.46 4.66 -21.48
N ALA A 6 -6.93 5.89 -21.36
CA ALA A 6 -5.52 6.16 -21.61
C ALA A 6 -4.66 5.81 -20.40
N CYS A 7 -3.53 5.15 -20.65
CA CYS A 7 -2.47 4.99 -19.66
C CYS A 7 -1.87 6.36 -19.31
N THR A 8 -1.73 6.68 -18.02
CA THR A 8 -1.20 7.99 -17.57
C THR A 8 0.28 8.21 -17.86
N LYS A 9 0.99 7.20 -18.40
CA LYS A 9 2.41 7.29 -18.76
C LYS A 9 2.66 7.22 -20.26
N CYS A 10 2.19 6.18 -20.95
CA CYS A 10 2.41 6.03 -22.39
C CYS A 10 1.27 6.62 -23.25
N HIS A 11 0.17 7.07 -22.64
CA HIS A 11 -1.02 7.62 -23.31
C HIS A 11 -1.73 6.68 -24.30
N GLN A 12 -1.27 5.42 -24.44
CA GLN A 12 -1.95 4.39 -25.19
C GLN A 12 -3.26 3.97 -24.51
N ARG A 13 -4.20 3.46 -25.30
CA ARG A 13 -5.57 3.14 -24.87
C ARG A 13 -5.70 1.66 -24.52
N PHE A 14 -6.28 1.37 -23.36
CA PHE A 14 -6.49 0.02 -22.83
C PHE A 14 -7.90 -0.14 -22.25
N PRO A 15 -8.45 -1.36 -22.16
CA PRO A 15 -9.62 -1.64 -21.34
C PRO A 15 -9.38 -1.26 -19.87
N PHE A 16 -10.45 -0.93 -19.14
CA PHE A 16 -10.34 -0.48 -17.75
C PHE A 16 -9.66 -1.53 -16.85
N GLU A 17 -9.96 -2.80 -17.07
CA GLU A 17 -9.46 -3.95 -16.30
C GLU A 17 -7.97 -4.21 -16.53
N ALA A 18 -7.43 -3.76 -17.68
CA ALA A 18 -6.02 -3.87 -18.01
C ALA A 18 -5.16 -2.76 -17.36
N LEU A 19 -5.80 -1.72 -16.82
CA LEU A 19 -5.13 -0.62 -16.13
C LEU A 19 -5.02 -0.88 -14.62
N SER A 20 -3.99 -0.31 -13.99
CA SER A 20 -3.83 -0.39 -12.54
C SER A 20 -4.90 0.42 -11.81
N GLN A 21 -5.51 -0.15 -10.78
CA GLN A 21 -6.44 0.57 -9.90
C GLN A 21 -5.77 1.79 -9.26
N GLY A 22 -6.38 2.97 -9.40
CA GLY A 22 -5.92 4.24 -8.82
C GLY A 22 -4.90 5.04 -9.63
N GLN A 23 -3.99 4.39 -10.36
CA GLN A 23 -2.95 5.09 -11.15
C GLN A 23 -3.16 5.06 -12.67
N GLN A 24 -4.08 4.23 -13.16
CA GLN A 24 -4.36 4.05 -14.59
C GLN A 24 -3.10 3.77 -15.44
N LEU A 25 -2.25 2.84 -14.99
CA LEU A 25 -1.06 2.38 -15.70
C LEU A 25 -1.28 1.03 -16.36
N CYS A 26 -0.86 0.90 -17.62
CA CYS A 26 -0.79 -0.38 -18.30
C CYS A 26 0.26 -1.30 -17.66
N LYS A 27 0.20 -2.60 -17.99
CA LYS A 27 1.11 -3.63 -17.44
C LYS A 27 2.59 -3.28 -17.65
N GLU A 28 2.94 -2.82 -18.84
CA GLU A 28 4.32 -2.46 -19.21
C GLU A 28 4.83 -1.27 -18.40
N CYS A 29 4.06 -0.17 -18.34
CA CYS A 29 4.44 0.99 -17.55
C CYS A 29 4.51 0.68 -16.05
N ARG A 30 3.70 -0.25 -15.54
CA ARG A 30 3.76 -0.70 -14.15
C ARG A 30 5.08 -1.41 -13.84
N ILE A 31 5.59 -2.21 -14.77
CA ILE A 31 6.86 -2.93 -14.64
C ILE A 31 8.04 -1.96 -14.82
N ALA A 32 7.96 -1.07 -15.82
CA ALA A 32 9.01 -0.10 -16.11
C ALA A 32 9.19 0.93 -14.99
N HIS A 33 8.11 1.26 -14.29
CA HIS A 33 8.09 2.25 -13.21
C HIS A 33 7.55 1.62 -11.94
N PRO A 34 8.32 0.85 -11.17
CA PRO A 34 7.80 0.19 -9.97
C PRO A 34 7.45 1.19 -8.86
N VAL A 35 6.55 0.81 -7.96
CA VAL A 35 6.27 1.55 -6.72
C VAL A 35 7.40 1.26 -5.72
N VAL A 36 8.12 2.30 -5.31
CA VAL A 36 9.22 2.22 -4.34
C VAL A 36 9.02 3.20 -3.19
N LYS A 37 9.80 3.06 -2.11
CA LYS A 37 9.75 3.99 -0.97
C LYS A 37 10.83 5.04 -1.10
N CYS A 38 10.45 6.30 -0.90
CA CYS A 38 11.41 7.41 -0.85
C CYS A 38 12.37 7.24 0.33
N THR A 39 13.68 7.37 0.09
CA THR A 39 14.71 7.22 1.13
C THR A 39 14.53 8.24 2.27
N TYR A 40 14.17 9.48 1.94
CA TYR A 40 13.89 10.53 2.93
C TYR A 40 12.52 10.34 3.60
N CYS A 41 11.41 10.64 2.92
CA CYS A 41 10.11 10.71 3.59
C CYS A 41 9.39 9.36 3.79
N ARG A 42 9.97 8.25 3.32
CA ARG A 42 9.42 6.88 3.39
C ARG A 42 8.05 6.70 2.74
N THR A 43 7.58 7.68 1.97
CA THR A 43 6.33 7.61 1.20
C THR A 43 6.57 6.75 -0.05
N GLU A 44 5.58 5.92 -0.38
CA GLU A 44 5.58 5.14 -1.62
C GLU A 44 5.28 6.04 -2.82
N TYR A 45 6.02 5.87 -3.90
CA TYR A 45 5.87 6.64 -5.13
C TYR A 45 6.26 5.80 -6.35
N GLN A 46 5.75 6.17 -7.53
CA GLN A 46 6.16 5.56 -8.78
C GLN A 46 7.54 6.05 -9.17
N GLN A 47 8.49 5.14 -9.37
CA GLN A 47 9.83 5.49 -9.77
C GLN A 47 9.86 5.90 -11.26
N GLU A 48 10.35 7.09 -11.57
CA GLU A 48 10.43 7.57 -12.97
C GLU A 48 11.68 7.06 -13.70
N SER A 49 12.81 7.04 -13.00
CA SER A 49 14.08 6.48 -13.48
C SER A 49 14.65 5.51 -12.47
N LYS A 50 15.34 4.45 -12.91
CA LYS A 50 15.95 3.43 -12.03
C LYS A 50 16.92 4.03 -10.99
N THR A 51 17.48 5.21 -11.26
CA THR A 51 18.39 5.94 -10.37
C THR A 51 17.70 6.80 -9.31
N SER A 52 16.41 7.10 -9.48
CA SER A 52 15.67 7.98 -8.56
C SER A 52 15.28 7.24 -7.28
N THR A 53 15.98 7.52 -6.17
CA THR A 53 15.72 6.94 -4.84
C THR A 53 14.85 7.83 -3.93
N ILE A 54 14.58 9.06 -4.39
CA ILE A 54 13.75 10.05 -3.68
C ILE A 54 12.52 10.43 -4.50
N CYS A 55 11.41 10.75 -3.84
CA CYS A 55 10.21 11.23 -4.51
C CYS A 55 10.39 12.68 -4.99
N LYS A 56 9.60 13.11 -5.99
CA LYS A 56 9.66 14.46 -6.58
C LYS A 56 9.65 15.59 -5.55
N LYS A 57 8.79 15.48 -4.53
CA LYS A 57 8.70 16.48 -3.45
C LYS A 57 10.00 16.57 -2.65
N CYS A 58 10.62 15.43 -2.34
CA CYS A 58 11.91 15.42 -1.66
C CYS A 58 13.03 15.92 -2.57
N ALA A 59 13.02 15.59 -3.87
CA ALA A 59 14.00 16.11 -4.82
C ALA A 59 13.95 17.65 -4.91
N GLN A 60 12.76 18.23 -5.04
CA GLN A 60 12.57 19.68 -5.02
C GLN A 60 13.06 20.31 -3.71
N ASN A 61 12.74 19.70 -2.57
CA ASN A 61 13.21 20.23 -1.29
C ASN A 61 14.73 20.13 -1.12
N VAL A 62 15.39 19.10 -1.67
CA VAL A 62 16.86 19.02 -1.68
C VAL A 62 17.44 20.16 -2.51
N GLN A 63 16.83 20.47 -3.67
CA GLN A 63 17.29 21.57 -4.51
C GLN A 63 17.14 22.94 -3.82
N LEU A 64 16.07 23.12 -3.04
CA LEU A 64 15.78 24.41 -2.39
C LEU A 64 16.48 24.59 -1.03
N TYR A 65 16.62 23.52 -0.25
CA TYR A 65 17.03 23.58 1.17
C TYR A 65 18.24 22.69 1.49
N GLY A 66 18.72 21.91 0.53
CA GLY A 66 19.82 20.97 0.73
C GLY A 66 19.43 19.69 1.46
N THR A 67 20.43 19.01 2.02
CA THR A 67 20.26 17.71 2.68
C THR A 67 19.44 17.86 3.96
N PRO A 68 18.35 17.08 4.14
CA PRO A 68 17.49 17.19 5.31
C PRO A 68 18.15 16.64 6.57
N LYS A 69 17.72 17.15 7.72
CA LYS A 69 18.10 16.65 9.05
C LYS A 69 17.10 15.58 9.56
N PRO A 70 17.48 14.77 10.57
CA PRO A 70 16.54 13.93 11.29
C PRO A 70 15.43 14.76 11.94
N CYS A 71 14.18 14.31 11.79
CA CYS A 71 13.03 14.91 12.45
C CYS A 71 13.09 14.69 13.97
N GLN A 72 12.92 15.75 14.76
CA GLN A 72 12.88 15.71 16.23
C GLN A 72 11.86 14.70 16.78
N TYR A 73 10.75 14.48 16.08
CA TYR A 73 9.65 13.64 16.58
C TYR A 73 9.77 12.18 16.13
N CYS A 74 10.06 11.95 14.85
CA CYS A 74 9.98 10.62 14.24
C CYS A 74 11.31 10.08 13.71
N ASN A 75 12.42 10.81 13.92
CA ASN A 75 13.78 10.50 13.48
C ASN A 75 13.95 10.24 11.97
N ILE A 76 12.91 10.43 11.17
CA ILE A 76 13.01 10.36 9.70
C ILE A 76 13.86 11.53 9.22
N ILE A 77 14.87 11.24 8.40
CA ILE A 77 15.75 12.22 7.74
C ILE A 77 14.95 12.93 6.63
N ALA A 78 14.09 13.85 7.03
CA ALA A 78 13.18 14.58 6.14
C ALA A 78 12.78 15.95 6.71
N ALA A 79 13.52 16.47 7.70
CA ALA A 79 13.40 17.85 8.16
C ALA A 79 14.22 18.75 7.23
N PHE A 80 13.59 19.23 6.17
CA PHE A 80 14.20 20.15 5.20
C PHE A 80 14.22 21.60 5.71
N ILE A 81 13.25 21.98 6.54
CA ILE A 81 13.13 23.30 7.14
C ILE A 81 12.96 23.11 8.65
N GLY A 82 13.81 23.77 9.44
CA GLY A 82 13.82 23.63 10.90
C GLY A 82 14.23 22.23 11.36
N ASN A 83 13.53 21.71 12.36
CA ASN A 83 13.85 20.46 13.08
C ASN A 83 12.77 19.37 12.94
N LYS A 84 11.65 19.64 12.26
CA LYS A 84 10.53 18.70 12.09
C LYS A 84 10.32 18.39 10.61
N CYS A 85 10.05 17.11 10.30
CA CYS A 85 9.62 16.77 8.94
C CYS A 85 8.22 17.32 8.66
N GLN A 86 7.91 17.60 7.39
CA GLN A 86 6.62 18.18 6.98
C GLN A 86 5.42 17.40 7.53
N ARG A 87 5.53 16.07 7.62
CA ARG A 87 4.44 15.22 8.14
C ARG A 87 4.16 15.49 9.62
N CYS A 88 5.20 15.58 10.43
CA CYS A 88 5.07 15.89 11.85
C CYS A 88 4.53 17.30 12.05
N THR A 89 5.10 18.29 11.34
CA THR A 89 4.62 19.68 11.36
C THR A 89 3.13 19.79 11.01
N ASN A 90 2.69 19.14 9.94
CA ASN A 90 1.28 19.18 9.52
C ASN A 90 0.35 18.44 10.50
N SER A 91 0.83 17.33 11.08
CA SER A 91 0.04 16.57 12.05
C SER A 91 -0.12 17.34 13.35
N GLU A 92 0.93 18.01 13.80
CA GLU A 92 0.91 18.82 15.01
C GLU A 92 -0.03 20.02 14.86
N LYS A 93 0.04 20.73 13.73
CA LYS A 93 -0.89 21.83 13.43
C LYS A 93 -2.36 21.38 13.42
N LYS A 94 -2.62 20.14 12.98
CA LYS A 94 -3.98 19.63 12.81
C LYS A 94 -4.55 18.95 14.06
N TYR A 95 -3.72 18.23 14.80
CA TYR A 95 -4.13 17.32 15.86
C TYR A 95 -3.60 17.71 17.25
N GLY A 96 -2.72 18.71 17.33
CA GLY A 96 -2.06 19.11 18.57
C GLY A 96 -0.73 18.39 18.80
N PRO A 97 -0.16 18.49 20.01
CA PRO A 97 1.17 17.97 20.31
C PRO A 97 1.28 16.45 20.08
N PRO A 98 2.48 15.93 19.78
CA PRO A 98 2.69 14.51 19.62
C PRO A 98 2.62 13.76 20.96
N TYR A 99 2.30 12.48 20.87
CA TYR A 99 2.34 11.50 21.95
C TYR A 99 3.33 10.38 21.62
N SER A 100 3.68 9.59 22.64
CA SER A 100 4.49 8.39 22.47
C SER A 100 3.75 7.32 21.66
N CYS A 101 4.38 6.85 20.59
CA CYS A 101 3.89 5.74 19.79
C CYS A 101 3.96 4.44 20.59
N GLU A 102 2.87 3.70 20.70
CA GLU A 102 2.88 2.47 21.51
C GLU A 102 3.80 1.37 20.97
N GLN A 103 4.15 1.40 19.68
CA GLN A 103 5.02 0.42 19.02
C GLN A 103 6.50 0.80 19.04
N CYS A 104 6.85 2.01 18.57
CA CYS A 104 8.25 2.44 18.48
C CYS A 104 8.70 3.37 19.61
N LYS A 105 7.81 3.74 20.53
CA LYS A 105 8.03 4.61 21.70
C LYS A 105 8.52 6.04 21.38
N GLN A 106 8.56 6.43 20.11
CA GLN A 106 8.92 7.79 19.69
C GLN A 106 7.75 8.76 19.88
N GLN A 107 8.06 10.03 20.16
CA GLN A 107 7.11 11.14 20.29
C GLN A 107 6.59 11.61 18.92
N CYS A 108 5.89 10.75 18.19
CA CYS A 108 5.38 11.04 16.85
C CYS A 108 4.04 10.39 16.53
N ALA A 109 3.30 9.91 17.54
CA ALA A 109 1.91 9.54 17.38
C ALA A 109 1.03 10.78 17.62
N PHE A 110 -0.08 10.88 16.90
CA PHE A 110 -0.99 12.03 16.98
C PHE A 110 -2.41 11.51 17.10
N ASP A 111 -3.12 11.95 18.13
CA ASP A 111 -4.50 11.54 18.35
C ASP A 111 -5.43 12.22 17.34
N ARG A 112 -6.08 11.41 16.50
CA ARG A 112 -6.99 11.89 15.46
C ARG A 112 -8.42 12.05 15.95
N LYS A 113 -8.69 11.79 17.24
CA LYS A 113 -10.01 11.82 17.88
C LYS A 113 -11.06 10.95 17.15
N ASP A 114 -10.59 9.92 16.46
CA ASP A 114 -11.42 9.00 15.69
C ASP A 114 -11.01 7.58 16.06
N ASP A 115 -11.74 6.98 16.99
CA ASP A 115 -11.50 5.61 17.46
C ASP A 115 -11.59 4.58 16.32
N ARG A 116 -12.37 4.84 15.26
CA ARG A 116 -12.42 3.97 14.06
C ARG A 116 -11.11 3.95 13.28
N LYS A 117 -10.23 4.93 13.51
CA LYS A 117 -8.89 5.00 12.91
C LYS A 117 -7.80 4.46 13.84
N LYS A 118 -8.10 4.15 15.10
CA LYS A 118 -7.18 3.44 15.98
C LYS A 118 -7.00 2.03 15.46
N VAL A 119 -5.75 1.62 15.42
CA VAL A 119 -5.38 0.31 14.94
C VAL A 119 -5.29 -0.57 16.17
N ASP A 120 -6.24 -1.47 16.35
CA ASP A 120 -6.29 -2.36 17.52
C ASP A 120 -6.38 -1.58 18.86
N GLY A 121 -7.07 -0.43 18.87
CA GLY A 121 -7.15 0.46 20.03
C GLY A 121 -5.86 1.23 20.36
N LYS A 122 -4.75 0.95 19.67
CA LYS A 122 -3.43 1.52 19.95
C LYS A 122 -3.18 2.84 19.22
N LEU A 123 -2.54 3.78 19.90
CA LEU A 123 -2.05 5.04 19.38
C LEU A 123 -0.68 4.85 18.72
N LEU A 124 -0.69 4.74 17.38
CA LEU A 124 0.50 4.48 16.58
C LEU A 124 0.94 5.72 15.79
N CYS A 125 2.25 5.88 15.61
CA CYS A 125 2.78 6.83 14.66
C CYS A 125 2.41 6.43 13.23
N TRP A 126 2.59 7.35 12.28
CA TRP A 126 2.22 7.10 10.89
C TRP A 126 2.97 5.90 10.26
N LEU A 127 4.26 5.74 10.57
CA LEU A 127 5.05 4.62 10.03
C LEU A 127 4.60 3.26 10.61
N CYS A 128 4.36 3.20 11.92
CA CYS A 128 3.84 2.00 12.57
C CYS A 128 2.44 1.66 12.05
N THR A 129 1.58 2.67 11.87
CA THR A 129 0.25 2.50 11.26
C THR A 129 0.34 1.89 9.86
N LEU A 130 1.22 2.42 9.00
CA LEU A 130 1.41 1.88 7.65
C LEU A 130 1.92 0.43 7.69
N SER A 131 2.89 0.15 8.54
CA SER A 131 3.49 -1.19 8.67
C SER A 131 2.46 -2.20 9.13
N TYR A 132 1.66 -1.86 10.13
CA TYR A 132 0.57 -2.70 10.61
C TYR A 132 -0.49 -2.97 9.53
N LYS A 133 -0.93 -1.93 8.81
CA LYS A 133 -1.90 -2.09 7.71
C LYS A 133 -1.39 -3.03 6.62
N ARG A 134 -0.11 -2.97 6.26
CA ARG A 134 0.50 -3.91 5.29
C ARG A 134 0.45 -5.34 5.79
N VAL A 135 0.75 -5.58 7.08
CA VAL A 135 0.66 -6.92 7.68
C VAL A 135 -0.78 -7.43 7.65
N LEU A 136 -1.76 -6.61 8.06
CA LEU A 136 -3.16 -7.00 8.01
C LEU A 136 -3.66 -7.36 6.61
N GLN A 137 -3.24 -6.62 5.59
CA GLN A 137 -3.61 -6.93 4.20
C GLN A 137 -3.06 -8.29 3.77
N LYS A 138 -1.79 -8.58 4.06
CA LYS A 138 -1.17 -9.89 3.77
C LYS A 138 -1.93 -11.04 4.45
N THR A 139 -2.30 -10.90 5.72
CA THR A 139 -3.07 -11.93 6.44
C THR A 139 -4.46 -12.13 5.84
N LYS A 140 -5.13 -11.06 5.40
CA LYS A 140 -6.44 -11.16 4.73
C LYS A 140 -6.35 -11.86 3.38
N GLU A 141 -5.33 -11.57 2.58
CA GLU A 141 -5.10 -12.23 1.29
C GLU A 141 -4.78 -13.71 1.45
N GLN A 142 -3.93 -14.08 2.42
CA GLN A 142 -3.65 -15.48 2.73
C GLN A 142 -4.91 -16.26 3.14
N ARG A 143 -5.79 -15.66 3.96
CA ARG A 143 -7.06 -16.28 4.34
C ARG A 143 -7.98 -16.53 3.15
N LYS A 144 -8.04 -15.59 2.19
CA LYS A 144 -8.83 -15.76 0.96
C LYS A 144 -8.33 -16.93 0.11
N HIS A 145 -7.01 -17.08 0.00
CA HIS A 145 -6.41 -18.19 -0.75
C HIS A 145 -6.74 -19.55 -0.10
N LEU A 146 -6.67 -19.64 1.23
CA LEU A 146 -7.01 -20.85 1.99
C LEU A 146 -8.50 -21.23 1.86
N THR A 147 -9.42 -20.27 1.84
CA THR A 147 -10.86 -20.54 1.64
C THR A 147 -11.23 -20.83 0.18
N SER A 148 -10.39 -20.46 -0.79
CA SER A 148 -10.60 -20.80 -2.19
C SER A 148 -10.14 -22.23 -2.52
N SER A 149 -9.12 -22.73 -1.83
CA SER A 149 -8.60 -24.10 -2.03
C SER A 149 -9.54 -25.18 -1.49
N SER A 150 -10.37 -24.89 -0.48
CA SER A 150 -11.33 -25.85 0.09
C SER A 150 -12.61 -26.05 -0.73
N ARG A 151 -12.86 -25.25 -1.78
CA ARG A 151 -13.94 -25.50 -2.75
C ARG A 151 -13.54 -26.43 -3.90
N ALA A 152 -12.25 -26.61 -4.18
CA ALA A 152 -11.78 -27.52 -5.23
C ALA A 152 -11.88 -29.00 -4.80
N SER A 153 -11.70 -29.30 -3.51
CA SER A 153 -11.66 -30.67 -2.99
C SER A 153 -13.04 -31.35 -2.87
N HIS A 154 -14.14 -30.60 -2.99
CA HIS A 154 -15.49 -31.16 -2.93
C HIS A 154 -16.09 -31.53 -4.30
N GLN A 155 -15.45 -31.15 -5.41
CA GLN A 155 -15.92 -31.54 -6.76
C GLN A 155 -15.42 -32.91 -7.22
N GLU A 156 -14.28 -33.41 -6.72
CA GLU A 156 -13.77 -34.74 -7.10
C GLU A 156 -14.59 -35.90 -6.52
N LYS A 157 -15.31 -35.72 -5.40
CA LYS A 157 -16.09 -36.80 -4.78
C LYS A 157 -17.48 -37.04 -5.39
N GLU A 158 -18.02 -36.12 -6.19
CA GLU A 158 -19.31 -36.34 -6.87
C GLU A 158 -19.18 -37.00 -8.25
N GLN A 159 -17.98 -36.98 -8.85
CA GLN A 159 -17.78 -37.51 -10.20
C GLN A 159 -17.59 -39.05 -10.23
N TYR A 160 -17.13 -39.66 -9.13
CA TYR A 160 -16.98 -41.12 -9.03
C TYR A 160 -18.30 -41.85 -8.77
N SER A 161 -19.29 -41.20 -8.16
CA SER A 161 -20.58 -41.80 -7.79
C SER A 161 -21.54 -42.00 -8.97
N ARG A 162 -21.31 -41.29 -10.09
CA ARG A 162 -22.22 -41.33 -11.26
C ARG A 162 -21.82 -42.33 -12.35
N LEU A 163 -20.68 -43.00 -12.22
CA LEU A 163 -20.17 -43.96 -13.22
C LEU A 163 -20.53 -45.42 -12.93
N SER A 164 -21.21 -45.73 -11.81
CA SER A 164 -21.47 -47.12 -11.40
C SER A 164 -22.91 -47.64 -11.63
N SER A 165 -23.77 -46.89 -12.32
CA SER A 165 -25.20 -47.23 -12.45
C SER A 165 -25.65 -47.26 -13.91
N GLY A 166 -25.10 -48.17 -14.71
CA GLY A 166 -25.45 -48.25 -16.13
C GLY A 166 -25.07 -49.58 -16.76
N SER A 167 -25.75 -50.66 -16.37
CA SER A 167 -25.86 -51.87 -17.20
C SER A 167 -26.97 -52.76 -16.65
N HIS A 168 -28.04 -52.95 -17.41
CA HIS A 168 -28.43 -54.28 -17.92
C HIS A 168 -29.57 -54.14 -18.93
N TYR A 169 -29.36 -54.80 -20.08
CA TYR A 169 -30.15 -54.79 -21.32
C TYR A 169 -31.35 -55.76 -21.28
N ASN A 170 -32.34 -55.44 -22.13
CA ASN A 170 -33.25 -56.31 -22.93
C ASN A 170 -33.82 -57.61 -22.33
N ARG A 171 -35.16 -57.74 -22.37
CA ARG A 171 -35.89 -58.49 -23.42
C ARG A 171 -37.38 -58.17 -23.36
#